data_AF-A0A0D6E0H8-F1
#
_entry.id   AF-A0A0D6E0H8-F1
#
_cell.length_a   1.000
_cell.length_b   1.000
_cell.length_c   1.000
_cell.angle_alpha   90.00
_cell.angle_beta   90.00
_cell.angle_gamma   90.00
#
_symmetry.space_group_name_H-M   'P 1'
#
loop_
_entity.id
_entity.type
_entity.pdbx_description
1 polymer ?
#
loop_
_entity_poly.entity_id
_entity_poly.type
_entity_poly.pdbx_seq_one_letter_code
_entity_poly.pdbx_strand_id
1 'polypeptide(L)'
;MLAQARLKGSDGIFEPVLVFKFLNKDKKIIGCSLQGIHENYLRHEHGRLKKVLGDVSQTNGKDIPKALYELSETKEDYQDLYRSLRATLQESQIDIEWKNLPEAKGYYSPTENKIVLKSGLSSTHTIKTILHEMAHSRLHKDGSFDKLSEAYKLQELQAESIAYVVSNH
;
A
#
# COMPACT_ATOMS: atom_id res chain seq x y z
N MET A 1 0.82 2.88 -9.40
CA MET A 1 -0.64 3.16 -9.36
C MET A 1 -1.39 1.86 -9.04
N LEU A 2 -2.29 1.86 -8.06
CA LEU A 2 -3.13 0.72 -7.69
C LEU A 2 -4.41 0.69 -8.54
N ALA A 3 -4.80 -0.49 -9.03
CA ALA A 3 -6.09 -0.74 -9.69
C ALA A 3 -6.65 -2.10 -9.27
N GLN A 4 -7.97 -2.30 -9.35
CA GLN A 4 -8.59 -3.62 -9.23
C GLN A 4 -8.81 -4.23 -10.62
N ALA A 5 -8.59 -5.53 -10.76
CA ALA A 5 -8.81 -6.27 -12.00
C ALA A 5 -9.25 -7.72 -11.72
N ARG A 6 -9.51 -8.49 -12.78
CA ARG A 6 -9.73 -9.94 -12.69
C ARG A 6 -8.67 -10.66 -13.51
N LEU A 7 -7.94 -11.59 -12.90
CA LEU A 7 -6.98 -12.44 -13.58
C LEU A 7 -7.66 -13.76 -13.93
N LYS A 8 -7.61 -14.16 -15.20
CA LYS A 8 -8.06 -15.49 -15.63
C LYS A 8 -6.96 -16.52 -15.34
N GLY A 9 -7.25 -17.51 -14.50
CA GLY A 9 -6.39 -18.65 -14.24
C GLY A 9 -6.32 -19.62 -15.43
N SER A 10 -5.33 -20.52 -15.40
CA SER A 10 -5.17 -21.59 -16.41
C SER A 10 -6.34 -22.57 -16.46
N ASP A 11 -7.05 -22.68 -15.35
CA ASP A 11 -8.30 -23.45 -15.19
C ASP A 11 -9.55 -22.69 -15.62
N GLY A 12 -9.40 -21.48 -16.17
CA GLY A 12 -10.50 -20.66 -16.66
C GLY A 12 -11.24 -19.85 -15.59
N ILE A 13 -10.89 -20.02 -14.30
CA ILE A 13 -11.52 -19.29 -13.20
C ILE A 13 -10.95 -17.87 -13.12
N PHE A 14 -11.84 -16.88 -12.95
CA PHE A 14 -11.44 -15.48 -12.77
C PHE A 14 -11.30 -15.14 -11.29
N GLU A 15 -10.09 -14.76 -10.90
CA GLU A 15 -9.78 -14.32 -9.54
C GLU A 15 -9.68 -12.80 -9.47
N PRO A 16 -10.32 -12.13 -8.49
CA PRO A 16 -10.19 -10.70 -8.28
C PRO A 16 -8.80 -10.36 -7.71
N VAL A 17 -8.13 -9.37 -8.31
CA VAL A 17 -6.75 -8.99 -7.98
C VAL A 17 -6.57 -7.49 -7.86
N LEU A 18 -5.69 -7.08 -6.96
CA LEU A 18 -5.06 -5.76 -6.91
C LEU A 18 -3.87 -5.74 -7.86
N VAL A 19 -3.76 -4.68 -8.66
CA VAL A 19 -2.71 -4.44 -9.66
C VAL A 19 -1.91 -3.21 -9.26
N PHE A 20 -0.63 -3.39 -8.94
CA PHE A 20 0.31 -2.30 -8.73
C PHE A 20 1.15 -2.12 -9.99
N LYS A 21 0.87 -1.06 -10.74
CA LYS A 21 1.64 -0.73 -11.94
C LYS A 21 2.96 -0.06 -11.57
N PHE A 22 4.06 -0.60 -12.09
CA PHE A 22 5.39 0.01 -12.08
C PHE A 22 5.51 0.92 -13.29
N LEU A 23 5.91 2.17 -13.05
CA LEU A 23 6.06 3.19 -14.09
C LEU A 23 7.53 3.62 -14.18
N ASN A 24 8.01 3.90 -15.39
CA ASN A 24 9.30 4.57 -15.57
C ASN A 24 9.18 6.10 -15.34
N LYS A 25 10.30 6.82 -15.48
CA LYS A 25 10.35 8.29 -15.31
C LYS A 25 9.40 9.06 -16.25
N ASP A 26 9.06 8.47 -17.40
CA ASP A 26 8.13 9.03 -18.39
C ASP A 26 6.66 8.62 -18.14
N LYS A 27 6.36 8.05 -16.97
CA LYS A 27 5.02 7.52 -16.60
C LYS A 27 4.52 6.38 -17.49
N LYS A 28 5.39 5.70 -18.24
CA LYS A 28 5.04 4.49 -19.01
C LYS A 28 5.08 3.26 -18.13
N ILE A 29 4.13 2.34 -18.32
CA ILE A 29 4.06 1.08 -17.58
C ILE A 29 5.20 0.16 -18.04
N ILE A 30 6.05 -0.25 -17.10
CA ILE A 30 7.17 -1.18 -17.33
C ILE A 30 6.95 -2.54 -16.66
N GLY A 31 5.92 -2.66 -15.83
CA GLY A 31 5.50 -3.92 -15.22
C GLY A 31 4.35 -3.72 -14.24
N CYS A 32 3.92 -4.80 -13.60
CA CYS A 32 3.01 -4.74 -12.48
C CYS A 32 3.18 -5.93 -11.50
N SER A 33 2.82 -5.71 -10.24
CA SER A 33 2.52 -6.80 -9.31
C SER A 33 1.01 -6.98 -9.17
N LEU A 34 0.60 -8.24 -9.00
CA LEU A 34 -0.77 -8.70 -8.82
C LEU A 34 -0.88 -9.37 -7.46
N GLN A 35 -1.88 -8.96 -6.68
CA GLN A 35 -2.21 -9.58 -5.40
C GLN A 35 -3.67 -10.00 -5.37
N GLY A 36 -3.94 -11.28 -5.10
CA GLY A 36 -5.28 -11.82 -4.94
C GLY A 36 -6.01 -11.18 -3.76
N ILE A 37 -7.29 -10.90 -3.96
CA ILE A 37 -8.13 -10.28 -2.93
C ILE A 37 -8.66 -11.32 -1.94
N HIS A 38 -9.02 -12.51 -2.43
CA HIS A 38 -9.56 -13.60 -1.61
C HIS A 38 -8.49 -14.61 -1.22
N GLU A 39 -8.61 -15.16 -0.01
CA GLU A 39 -7.80 -16.30 0.38
C GLU A 39 -8.28 -17.56 -0.33
N ASN A 40 -7.34 -18.30 -0.91
CA ASN A 40 -7.55 -19.57 -1.55
C ASN A 40 -6.30 -20.45 -1.42
N TYR A 41 -6.19 -21.12 -0.27
CA TYR A 41 -5.09 -22.05 0.03
C TYR A 41 -5.07 -23.29 -0.86
N LEU A 42 -6.18 -23.61 -1.53
CA LEU A 42 -6.24 -24.72 -2.50
C LEU A 42 -5.53 -24.35 -3.81
N ARG A 43 -5.43 -23.06 -4.12
CA ARG A 43 -4.80 -22.55 -5.36
C ARG A 43 -3.43 -21.94 -5.13
N HIS A 44 -3.20 -21.36 -3.96
CA HIS A 44 -1.99 -20.58 -3.65
C HIS A 44 -1.39 -21.04 -2.33
N GLU A 45 -0.12 -21.45 -2.35
CA GLU A 45 0.61 -21.96 -1.19
C GLU A 45 0.61 -20.99 0.00
N HIS A 46 0.68 -19.68 -0.28
CA HIS A 46 0.68 -18.61 0.73
C HIS A 46 -0.71 -18.00 0.97
N GLY A 47 -1.77 -18.72 0.63
CA GLY A 47 -3.15 -18.33 0.88
C GLY A 47 -3.72 -17.30 -0.09
N ARG A 48 -2.94 -16.46 -0.78
CA ARG A 48 -3.44 -15.53 -1.81
C ARG A 48 -2.56 -15.54 -3.06
N LEU A 49 -3.14 -15.20 -4.22
CA LEU A 49 -2.35 -15.00 -5.43
C LEU A 49 -1.31 -13.90 -5.21
N LYS A 50 -0.05 -14.17 -5.58
CA LYS A 50 0.99 -13.15 -5.72
C LYS A 50 1.73 -13.40 -7.03
N LYS A 51 1.71 -12.44 -7.96
CA LYS A 51 2.35 -12.58 -9.27
C LYS A 51 2.92 -11.27 -9.76
N VAL A 52 4.09 -11.28 -10.40
CA VAL A 52 4.66 -10.12 -11.09
C VAL A 52 4.62 -10.35 -12.60
N LEU A 53 4.23 -9.34 -13.37
CA LEU A 53 4.19 -9.35 -14.83
C LEU A 53 5.02 -8.17 -15.37
N GLY A 54 5.99 -8.45 -16.23
CA GLY A 54 6.87 -7.42 -16.81
C GLY A 54 8.03 -8.06 -17.56
N ASP A 55 8.64 -7.31 -18.46
CA ASP A 55 9.77 -7.80 -19.26
C ASP A 55 11.05 -7.80 -18.41
N VAL A 56 11.31 -8.93 -17.75
CA VAL A 56 12.52 -9.16 -16.95
C VAL A 56 13.80 -9.17 -17.81
N SER A 57 13.68 -9.17 -19.14
CA SER A 57 14.81 -9.19 -20.07
C SER A 57 15.32 -7.80 -20.48
N GLN A 58 14.49 -6.75 -20.32
CA GLN A 58 14.95 -5.36 -20.44
C GLN A 58 15.50 -4.79 -19.12
N THR A 59 15.34 -5.52 -18.01
CA THR A 59 16.14 -5.33 -16.81
C THR A 59 17.37 -6.24 -16.95
N ASN A 60 18.53 -5.64 -17.19
CA ASN A 60 19.79 -6.31 -17.51
C ASN A 60 20.34 -7.12 -16.32
N GLY A 61 19.61 -8.14 -15.84
CA GLY A 61 19.91 -8.89 -14.61
C GLY A 61 20.06 -8.02 -13.36
N LYS A 62 19.64 -6.75 -13.43
CA LYS A 62 19.73 -5.77 -12.35
C LYS A 62 18.33 -5.32 -12.03
N ASP A 63 17.88 -5.76 -10.87
CA ASP A 63 16.75 -5.28 -10.07
C ASP A 63 15.51 -4.88 -10.86
N ILE A 64 14.42 -5.64 -10.64
CA ILE A 64 13.04 -5.12 -10.73
C ILE A 64 13.10 -3.66 -10.30
N PRO A 65 12.57 -2.68 -11.08
CA PRO A 65 12.68 -1.27 -10.75
C PRO A 65 12.34 -1.11 -9.27
N LYS A 66 13.37 -0.92 -8.44
CA LYS A 66 13.18 -0.65 -7.02
C LYS A 66 12.20 0.51 -7.02
N ALA A 67 11.02 0.31 -6.42
CA ALA A 67 10.18 1.45 -6.11
C ALA A 67 11.14 2.40 -5.39
N LEU A 68 11.46 3.54 -6.02
CA LEU A 68 12.42 4.48 -5.47
C LEU A 68 12.06 4.66 -3.99
N TYR A 69 13.07 4.63 -3.12
CA TYR A 69 12.98 4.47 -1.67
C TYR A 69 13.08 3.02 -1.19
N GLU A 70 14.24 2.39 -1.48
CA GLU A 70 14.82 1.48 -0.50
C GLU A 70 15.02 2.36 0.73
N LEU A 71 14.11 2.25 1.71
CA LEU A 71 14.25 2.93 2.98
C LEU A 71 15.48 2.32 3.64
N SER A 72 16.66 2.80 3.25
CA SER A 72 17.83 2.56 4.04
C SER A 72 17.49 3.11 5.42
N GLU A 73 17.77 2.35 6.47
CA GLU A 73 17.49 2.79 7.84
C GLU A 73 18.33 4.02 8.24
N THR A 74 19.00 4.66 7.28
CA THR A 74 19.66 5.94 7.47
C THR A 74 18.63 7.00 7.84
N LYS A 75 19.07 7.90 8.72
CA LYS A 75 18.21 8.92 9.30
C LYS A 75 17.78 9.97 8.25
N GLU A 76 18.53 10.12 7.16
CA GLU A 76 18.25 11.06 6.06
C GLU A 76 17.09 10.59 5.17
N ASP A 77 17.09 9.33 4.70
CA ASP A 77 16.05 8.82 3.80
C ASP A 77 14.65 8.85 4.44
N TYR A 78 14.57 8.53 5.74
CA TYR A 78 13.34 8.68 6.50
C TYR A 78 12.83 10.12 6.52
N GLN A 79 13.72 11.10 6.73
CA GLN A 79 13.32 12.50 6.83
C GLN A 79 12.80 13.04 5.51
N ASP A 80 13.41 12.65 4.38
CA ASP A 80 12.97 13.09 3.05
C ASP A 80 11.63 12.47 2.67
N LEU A 81 11.45 11.18 2.95
CA LEU A 81 10.17 10.51 2.70
C LEU A 81 9.07 11.05 3.61
N TYR A 82 9.35 11.20 4.91
CA TYR A 82 8.41 11.77 5.86
C TYR A 82 8.00 13.19 5.46
N ARG A 83 8.96 14.03 5.05
CA ARG A 83 8.68 15.38 4.53
C ARG A 83 7.79 15.35 3.29
N SER A 84 8.07 14.46 2.34
CA SER A 84 7.27 14.31 1.12
C SER A 84 5.84 13.85 1.41
N LEU A 85 5.68 12.89 2.33
CA LEU A 85 4.37 12.42 2.79
C LEU A 85 3.60 13.54 3.51
N ARG A 86 4.27 14.28 4.40
CA ARG A 86 3.66 15.43 5.10
C ARG A 86 3.19 16.50 4.12
N ALA A 87 4.00 16.86 3.13
CA ALA A 87 3.62 17.83 2.11
C ALA A 87 2.38 17.35 1.33
N THR A 88 2.36 16.08 0.93
CA THR A 88 1.24 15.45 0.23
C THR A 88 -0.06 15.44 1.06
N LEU A 89 0.05 15.19 2.36
CA LEU A 89 -1.08 15.22 3.29
C LEU A 89 -1.60 16.65 3.49
N GLN A 90 -0.70 17.64 3.61
CA GLN A 90 -1.06 19.05 3.71
C GLN A 90 -1.80 19.56 2.47
N GLU A 91 -1.37 19.17 1.26
CA GLU A 91 -2.11 19.47 0.02
C GLU A 91 -3.54 18.91 0.06
N SER A 92 -3.72 17.78 0.75
CA SER A 92 -5.02 17.13 0.94
C SER A 92 -5.78 17.65 2.17
N GLN A 93 -5.26 18.68 2.86
CA GLN A 93 -5.79 19.23 4.12
C GLN A 93 -5.93 18.18 5.24
N ILE A 94 -5.01 17.22 5.29
CA ILE A 94 -4.97 16.16 6.30
C ILE A 94 -3.84 16.44 7.28
N ASP A 95 -4.18 16.69 8.54
CA ASP A 95 -3.20 16.86 9.60
C ASP A 95 -2.78 15.52 10.23
N ILE A 96 -1.59 15.49 10.83
CA ILE A 96 -1.11 14.35 11.63
C ILE A 96 -1.07 14.75 13.10
N GLU A 97 -1.80 14.00 13.93
CA GLU A 97 -1.83 14.14 15.38
C GLU A 97 -1.17 12.93 16.04
N TRP A 98 -0.40 13.15 17.11
CA TRP A 98 0.26 12.08 17.85
C TRP A 98 -0.46 11.85 19.18
N LYS A 99 -0.88 10.60 19.44
CA LYS A 99 -1.54 10.21 20.68
C LYS A 99 -0.95 8.92 21.23
N ASN A 100 -1.10 8.73 22.54
CA ASN A 100 -0.85 7.41 23.11
C ASN A 100 -2.06 6.51 22.82
N LEU A 101 -1.89 5.55 21.91
CA LEU A 101 -2.95 4.61 21.51
C LEU A 101 -2.71 3.24 22.16
N PRO A 102 -3.74 2.60 22.72
CA PRO A 102 -3.60 1.33 23.42
C PRO A 102 -3.21 0.20 22.45
N GLU A 103 -4.01 -0.04 21.40
CA GLU A 103 -3.86 -1.21 20.53
C GLU A 103 -3.38 -0.88 19.11
N ALA A 104 -3.91 0.19 18.48
CA ALA A 104 -3.60 0.53 17.10
C ALA A 104 -2.30 1.36 16.96
N LYS A 105 -1.60 1.20 15.83
CA LYS A 105 -0.46 2.07 15.45
C LYS A 105 -0.91 3.43 14.93
N GLY A 106 -2.12 3.52 14.38
CA GLY A 106 -2.74 4.75 13.95
C GLY A 106 -4.15 4.51 13.42
N TYR A 107 -4.83 5.58 13.02
CA TYR A 107 -6.09 5.54 12.28
C TYR A 107 -6.30 6.86 11.53
N TYR A 108 -6.99 6.81 10.39
CA TYR A 108 -7.58 7.97 9.74
C TYR A 108 -8.98 8.25 10.31
N SER A 109 -9.27 9.52 10.60
CA SER A 109 -10.59 10.02 10.97
C SER A 109 -11.21 10.76 9.79
N PRO A 110 -12.21 10.18 9.10
CA PRO A 110 -12.91 10.86 8.00
C PRO A 110 -13.68 12.10 8.43
N THR A 111 -14.20 12.11 9.67
CA THR A 111 -14.99 13.22 10.22
C THR A 111 -14.14 14.45 10.51
N GLU A 112 -12.94 14.24 11.05
CA GLU A 112 -11.99 15.31 11.37
C GLU A 112 -10.94 15.52 10.27
N ASN A 113 -11.01 14.73 9.20
CA ASN A 113 -10.06 14.68 8.09
C ASN A 113 -8.58 14.68 8.54
N LYS A 114 -8.24 13.84 9.52
CA LYS A 114 -6.88 13.78 10.09
C LYS A 114 -6.40 12.36 10.31
N ILE A 115 -5.08 12.19 10.36
CA ILE A 115 -4.42 10.94 10.70
C ILE A 115 -3.92 11.03 12.14
N VAL A 116 -4.29 10.06 12.97
CA VAL A 116 -3.80 9.95 14.34
C VAL A 116 -2.79 8.81 14.40
N LEU A 117 -1.59 9.07 14.89
CA LEU A 117 -0.50 8.10 15.02
C LEU A 117 -0.19 7.83 16.50
N LYS A 118 0.24 6.60 16.78
CA LYS A 118 0.75 6.21 18.10
C LYS A 118 2.10 6.88 18.37
N SER A 119 2.23 7.52 19.52
CA SER A 119 3.52 8.08 19.98
C SER A 119 4.55 6.97 20.20
N GLY A 120 5.81 7.24 19.81
CA GLY A 120 6.93 6.31 20.04
C GLY A 120 7.10 5.19 19.01
N LEU A 121 6.45 5.29 17.84
CA LEU A 121 6.71 4.37 16.73
C LEU A 121 8.12 4.57 16.15
N SER A 122 8.73 3.48 15.68
CA SER A 122 9.97 3.58 14.89
C SER A 122 9.73 4.29 13.57
N SER A 123 10.79 4.80 12.95
CA SER A 123 10.75 5.47 11.63
C SER A 123 10.01 4.64 10.58
N THR A 124 10.37 3.37 10.43
CA THR A 124 9.75 2.43 9.46
C THR A 124 8.26 2.22 9.75
N HIS A 125 7.90 2.02 11.03
CA HIS A 125 6.49 1.86 11.40
C HIS A 125 5.69 3.14 11.20
N THR A 126 6.29 4.30 11.43
CA THR A 126 5.66 5.60 11.20
C THR A 126 5.31 5.76 9.73
N ILE A 127 6.27 5.56 8.82
CA ILE A 127 6.03 5.63 7.37
C ILE A 127 4.95 4.64 6.93
N LYS A 128 5.07 3.36 7.34
CA LYS A 128 4.10 2.33 6.99
C LYS A 128 2.69 2.71 7.44
N THR A 129 2.56 3.20 8.67
CA THR A 129 1.27 3.61 9.22
C THR A 129 0.71 4.82 8.46
N ILE A 130 1.53 5.84 8.16
CA ILE A 130 1.10 7.00 7.37
C ILE A 130 0.58 6.58 5.99
N LEU A 131 1.29 5.70 5.30
CA LEU A 131 0.88 5.22 3.98
C LEU A 131 -0.43 4.43 4.03
N HIS A 132 -0.60 3.61 5.07
CA HIS A 132 -1.84 2.87 5.35
C HIS A 132 -3.01 3.83 5.55
N GLU A 133 -2.87 4.80 6.46
CA GLU A 133 -3.93 5.76 6.76
C GLU A 133 -4.20 6.74 5.60
N MET A 134 -3.18 7.07 4.81
CA MET A 134 -3.34 7.87 3.59
C MET A 134 -4.07 7.09 2.48
N ALA A 135 -3.90 5.77 2.41
CA ALA A 135 -4.69 4.94 1.51
C ALA A 135 -6.18 4.97 1.91
N HIS A 136 -6.48 4.87 3.20
CA HIS A 136 -7.84 5.02 3.72
C HIS A 136 -8.45 6.37 3.39
N SER A 137 -7.70 7.47 3.60
CA SER A 137 -8.21 8.81 3.31
C SER A 137 -8.52 9.06 1.83
N ARG A 138 -7.77 8.42 0.91
CA ARG A 138 -7.90 8.63 -0.53
C ARG A 138 -8.87 7.67 -1.21
N LEU A 139 -8.86 6.41 -0.79
CA LEU A 139 -9.61 5.35 -1.47
C LEU A 139 -10.91 5.03 -0.75
N HIS A 140 -11.01 5.34 0.55
CA HIS A 140 -12.02 4.77 1.44
C HIS A 140 -12.67 5.80 2.37
N LYS A 141 -12.69 7.08 1.97
CA LYS A 141 -13.29 8.17 2.75
C LYS A 141 -14.77 7.92 3.10
N ASP A 142 -15.51 7.33 2.17
CA ASP A 142 -16.92 6.91 2.31
C ASP A 142 -17.07 5.38 2.34
N GLY A 143 -16.02 4.67 2.78
CA GLY A 143 -15.97 3.21 2.81
C GLY A 143 -16.86 2.57 3.88
N SER A 144 -16.95 1.24 3.85
CA SER A 144 -17.58 0.48 4.94
C SER A 144 -16.72 0.58 6.21
N PHE A 145 -17.35 0.88 7.35
CA PHE A 145 -16.73 0.85 8.68
C PHE A 145 -17.03 -0.45 9.45
N ASP A 146 -17.85 -1.33 8.89
CA ASP A 146 -18.17 -2.62 9.49
C ASP A 146 -17.01 -3.59 9.29
N LYS A 147 -16.26 -3.85 10.36
CA LYS A 147 -15.07 -4.71 10.36
C LYS A 147 -15.32 -6.14 9.88
N LEU A 148 -16.56 -6.62 9.96
CA LEU A 148 -16.92 -7.97 9.53
C LEU A 148 -17.27 -8.02 8.04
N SER A 149 -17.56 -6.87 7.42
CA SER A 149 -17.91 -6.79 6.01
C SER A 149 -16.73 -7.11 5.09
N GLU A 150 -17.01 -7.79 3.98
CA GLU A 150 -16.01 -8.04 2.93
C GLU A 150 -15.47 -6.75 2.33
N ALA A 151 -16.31 -5.70 2.26
CA ALA A 151 -15.89 -4.38 1.84
C ALA A 151 -14.80 -3.80 2.75
N TYR A 152 -14.94 -3.92 4.08
CA TYR A 152 -13.91 -3.44 5.01
C TYR A 152 -12.62 -4.27 4.91
N LYS A 153 -12.73 -5.60 4.82
CA LYS A 153 -11.55 -6.48 4.64
C LYS A 153 -10.77 -6.14 3.37
N LEU A 154 -11.48 -5.84 2.28
CA LEU A 154 -10.86 -5.39 1.03
C LEU A 154 -10.18 -4.03 1.18
N GLN A 155 -10.79 -3.07 1.88
CA GLN A 155 -10.19 -1.76 2.14
C GLN A 155 -8.87 -1.89 2.92
N GLU A 156 -8.86 -2.67 4.00
CA GLU A 156 -7.65 -2.93 4.79
C GLU A 156 -6.57 -3.65 3.97
N LEU A 157 -6.96 -4.63 3.13
CA LEU A 157 -6.02 -5.30 2.24
C LEU A 157 -5.40 -4.31 1.24
N GLN A 158 -6.19 -3.40 0.68
CA GLN A 158 -5.70 -2.38 -0.25
C GLN A 158 -4.72 -1.41 0.44
N ALA A 159 -5.09 -0.92 1.63
CA ALA A 159 -4.26 -0.03 2.41
C ALA A 159 -2.93 -0.70 2.82
N GLU A 160 -3.00 -1.94 3.30
CA GLU A 160 -1.83 -2.71 3.71
C GLU A 160 -0.91 -3.01 2.51
N SER A 161 -1.46 -3.37 1.36
CA SER A 161 -0.68 -3.62 0.15
C SER A 161 -0.01 -2.34 -0.38
N ILE A 162 -0.65 -1.17 -0.29
CA ILE A 162 -0.01 0.11 -0.62
C ILE A 162 1.13 0.39 0.34
N ALA A 163 0.89 0.25 1.64
CA ALA A 163 1.90 0.47 2.66
C ALA A 163 3.11 -0.46 2.45
N TYR A 164 2.86 -1.73 2.13
CA TYR A 164 3.91 -2.72 1.86
C TYR A 164 4.75 -2.40 0.63
N VAL A 165 4.12 -2.09 -0.51
CA VAL A 165 4.84 -1.80 -1.77
C VAL A 165 5.74 -0.57 -1.65
N VAL A 166 5.37 0.38 -0.81
CA VAL A 166 6.15 1.61 -0.60
C VAL A 166 7.17 1.47 0.54
N SER A 167 6.93 0.60 1.54
CA SER A 167 7.84 0.44 2.69
C SER A 167 8.86 -0.68 2.54
N ASN A 168 8.57 -1.71 1.74
CA ASN A 168 9.45 -2.84 1.50
C ASN A 168 9.77 -2.93 0.00
N HIS A 169 10.85 -2.27 -0.42
CA HIS A 169 11.74 -2.71 -1.50
C HIS A 169 12.96 -1.80 -1.65
#